data_AF-A5FUE0-F1
#
_entry.id   AF-A5FUE0-F1
#
_cell.length_a   1.000
_cell.length_b   1.000
_cell.length_c   1.000
_cell.angle_alpha   90.00
_cell.angle_beta   90.00
_cell.angle_gamma   90.00
#
_symmetry.space_group_name_H-M   'P 1'
#
loop_
_entity.id
_entity.type
_entity.pdbx_description
1 polymer ?
#
loop_
_entity_poly.entity_id
_entity_poly.type
_entity_poly.pdbx_seq_one_letter_code
_entity_poly.pdbx_strand_id
1 'polypeptide(L)'
;MAIYRCEIKNISRGQGRSCVAAAAYRHRTRLHDQRQELDHAYTHKGDVELSEIVAPEAAPEWVHDRERLWNAADAAEKRKDARTAKEVLVALPRELNTAEQASLVREFARAEFASKGLVADIAIHAPKAQDGETQPHAHIMLTTRPLENGNFAKGKDYSLDKPPGIEAIRERWATHCNRALERVRSPERVDHRSLADQRQAALAAAENPAQPEPDRIRAAARAMELDRAPEPKIGPVAMQMARQGRGTRAYALRDAMQVRQDRGMLRTMSRSWEQVRQAGSNLMQTMRERLPGLASVLRQALPLPSALIAATTSPDMQRATQMLDMRAAEKILKTREHENQQRQQQRTPDQGRERGRGIEM
;
A
#
# COMPACT_ATOMS: atom_id res chain seq x y z
N MET A 1 -4.90 12.67 -2.19
CA MET A 1 -3.53 12.15 -2.05
C MET A 1 -3.50 10.73 -2.53
N ALA A 2 -2.64 10.47 -3.51
CA ALA A 2 -2.50 9.16 -4.09
C ALA A 2 -1.94 8.16 -3.06
N ILE A 3 -2.57 7.00 -2.95
CA ILE A 3 -2.16 5.91 -2.05
C ILE A 3 -1.61 4.77 -2.89
N TYR A 4 -0.48 4.23 -2.48
CA TYR A 4 0.09 3.05 -3.11
C TYR A 4 -0.41 1.76 -2.45
N ARG A 5 -0.91 0.83 -3.25
CA ARG A 5 -1.08 -0.57 -2.87
C ARG A 5 -0.99 -1.44 -4.11
N CYS A 6 -0.21 -2.53 -4.01
CA CYS A 6 -0.18 -3.62 -4.97
C CYS A 6 0.12 -4.93 -4.21
N GLU A 7 -0.92 -5.74 -4.06
CA GLU A 7 -0.92 -6.98 -3.27
C GLU A 7 -1.21 -8.17 -4.18
N ILE A 8 -0.34 -9.18 -4.12
CA ILE A 8 -0.45 -10.40 -4.93
C ILE A 8 -0.99 -11.51 -4.03
N LYS A 9 -2.05 -12.21 -4.46
CA LYS A 9 -2.64 -13.34 -3.74
C LYS A 9 -2.82 -14.53 -4.67
N ASN A 10 -2.54 -15.73 -4.16
CA ASN A 10 -2.93 -16.95 -4.87
C ASN A 10 -4.38 -17.29 -4.52
N ILE A 11 -5.13 -17.79 -5.50
CA ILE A 11 -6.40 -18.50 -5.30
C ILE A 11 -6.08 -19.98 -5.49
N SER A 12 -6.24 -20.75 -4.42
CA SER A 12 -5.84 -22.16 -4.36
C SER A 12 -6.96 -23.02 -3.78
N ARG A 13 -7.16 -24.18 -4.41
CA ARG A 13 -8.06 -25.22 -3.92
C ARG A 13 -7.65 -25.76 -2.54
N GLY A 14 -6.34 -25.78 -2.25
CA GLY A 14 -5.80 -26.22 -0.97
C GLY A 14 -6.18 -25.31 0.20
N GLN A 15 -6.65 -24.09 -0.09
CA GLN A 15 -7.21 -23.15 0.88
C GLN A 15 -8.75 -23.15 0.88
N GLY A 16 -9.37 -24.14 0.22
CA GLY A 16 -10.83 -24.19 0.06
C GLY A 16 -11.40 -23.11 -0.87
N ARG A 17 -10.58 -22.49 -1.73
CA ARG A 17 -11.02 -21.38 -2.59
C ARG A 17 -11.33 -21.89 -4.00
N SER A 18 -12.38 -21.34 -4.61
CA SER A 18 -12.71 -21.50 -6.03
C SER A 18 -12.37 -20.21 -6.80
N CYS A 19 -11.81 -20.35 -8.01
CA CYS A 19 -11.58 -19.20 -8.89
C CYS A 19 -12.89 -18.69 -9.49
N VAL A 20 -13.86 -19.57 -9.76
CA VAL A 20 -15.21 -19.20 -10.23
C VAL A 20 -15.94 -18.41 -9.14
N ALA A 21 -15.95 -18.90 -7.90
CA ALA A 21 -16.51 -18.15 -6.75
C ALA A 21 -15.83 -16.79 -6.56
N ALA A 22 -14.50 -16.76 -6.72
CA ALA A 22 -13.72 -15.54 -6.59
C ALA A 22 -14.09 -14.51 -7.68
N ALA A 23 -14.26 -14.94 -8.92
CA ALA A 23 -14.70 -14.09 -10.01
C ALA A 23 -16.13 -13.57 -9.76
N ALA A 24 -17.08 -14.45 -9.45
CA ALA A 24 -18.46 -14.07 -9.15
C ALA A 24 -18.52 -13.01 -8.03
N TYR A 25 -17.72 -13.18 -6.98
CA TYR A 25 -17.67 -12.26 -5.85
C TYR A 25 -17.19 -10.85 -6.21
N ARG A 26 -16.17 -10.74 -7.06
CA ARG A 26 -15.55 -9.47 -7.49
C ARG A 26 -16.45 -8.75 -8.48
N HIS A 27 -17.00 -9.49 -9.44
CA HIS A 27 -17.84 -8.90 -10.48
C HIS A 27 -19.30 -8.70 -10.05
N ARG A 28 -19.67 -9.17 -8.85
CA ARG A 28 -21.05 -9.11 -8.33
C ARG A 28 -22.05 -9.79 -9.25
N THR A 29 -21.64 -10.91 -9.85
CA THR A 29 -22.45 -11.70 -10.77
C THR A 29 -22.86 -13.03 -10.15
N ARG A 30 -23.68 -13.78 -10.88
CA ARG A 30 -23.86 -15.21 -10.67
C ARG A 30 -22.98 -15.96 -11.67
N LEU A 31 -22.20 -16.93 -11.21
CA LEU A 31 -21.45 -17.87 -12.05
C LEU A 31 -21.61 -19.30 -11.50
N HIS A 32 -21.68 -20.28 -12.39
CA HIS A 32 -21.73 -21.70 -12.08
C HIS A 32 -20.32 -22.33 -12.04
N ASP A 33 -19.95 -22.98 -10.93
CA ASP A 33 -18.71 -23.75 -10.79
C ASP A 33 -18.97 -25.22 -11.16
N GLN A 34 -18.50 -25.62 -12.34
CA GLN A 34 -18.71 -26.97 -12.89
C GLN A 34 -17.98 -28.07 -12.10
N ARG A 35 -16.91 -27.74 -11.38
CA ARG A 35 -16.19 -28.76 -10.59
C ARG A 35 -16.92 -29.06 -9.28
N GLN A 36 -17.57 -28.04 -8.72
CA GLN A 36 -18.31 -28.16 -7.46
C GLN A 36 -19.81 -28.35 -7.64
N GLU A 37 -20.31 -28.22 -8.88
CA GLU A 37 -21.73 -28.22 -9.23
C GLU A 37 -22.51 -27.21 -8.36
N LEU A 38 -21.95 -26.00 -8.23
CA LEU A 38 -22.44 -24.97 -7.31
C LEU A 38 -22.54 -23.60 -7.98
N ASP A 39 -23.67 -22.93 -7.77
CA ASP A 39 -23.86 -21.55 -8.19
C ASP A 39 -23.35 -20.57 -7.13
N HIS A 40 -22.49 -19.66 -7.57
CA HIS A 40 -21.99 -18.56 -6.76
C HIS A 40 -22.66 -17.26 -7.17
N ALA A 41 -23.59 -16.76 -6.35
CA ALA A 41 -24.34 -15.53 -6.62
C ALA A 41 -23.99 -14.41 -5.63
N TYR A 42 -23.46 -13.29 -6.15
CA TYR A 42 -23.08 -12.12 -5.35
C TYR A 42 -23.70 -10.80 -5.87
N THR A 43 -24.90 -10.89 -6.44
CA THR A 43 -25.58 -9.81 -7.17
C THR A 43 -26.16 -8.68 -6.31
N HIS A 44 -26.23 -8.85 -4.99
CA HIS A 44 -26.89 -7.90 -4.10
C HIS A 44 -26.08 -6.61 -3.82
N LYS A 45 -24.84 -6.49 -4.31
CA LYS A 45 -23.97 -5.33 -4.08
C LYS A 45 -23.69 -4.63 -5.40
N GLY A 46 -23.97 -3.33 -5.47
CA GLY A 46 -23.76 -2.49 -6.66
C GLY A 46 -22.51 -1.61 -6.58
N ASP A 47 -21.43 -2.10 -5.99
CA ASP A 47 -20.18 -1.34 -5.77
C ASP A 47 -19.12 -1.57 -6.86
N VAL A 48 -19.53 -2.03 -8.06
CA VAL A 48 -18.66 -2.28 -9.21
C VAL A 48 -18.81 -1.15 -10.22
N GLU A 49 -17.72 -0.43 -10.47
CA GLU A 49 -17.64 0.67 -11.45
C GLU A 49 -17.23 0.16 -12.84
N LEU A 50 -16.48 -0.93 -12.90
CA LEU A 50 -16.01 -1.56 -14.14
C LEU A 50 -15.90 -3.07 -13.95
N SER A 51 -16.31 -3.82 -14.97
CA SER A 51 -16.15 -5.27 -15.05
C SER A 51 -15.78 -5.66 -16.49
N GLU A 52 -14.52 -6.04 -16.72
CA GLU A 52 -13.98 -6.27 -18.08
C GLU A 52 -12.93 -7.38 -18.09
N ILE A 53 -12.86 -8.15 -19.18
CA ILE A 53 -11.78 -9.10 -19.44
C ILE A 53 -10.81 -8.50 -20.44
N VAL A 54 -9.54 -8.41 -20.05
CA VAL A 54 -8.42 -8.04 -20.91
C VAL A 54 -7.63 -9.31 -21.23
N ALA A 55 -7.65 -9.69 -22.50
CA ALA A 55 -7.00 -10.90 -23.00
C ALA A 55 -5.93 -10.56 -24.05
N PRO A 56 -5.02 -11.51 -24.38
CA PRO A 56 -4.13 -11.38 -25.53
C PRO A 56 -4.90 -11.09 -26.83
N GLU A 57 -4.28 -10.41 -27.79
CA GLU A 57 -4.95 -10.01 -29.04
C GLU A 57 -5.46 -11.20 -29.87
N ALA A 58 -4.73 -12.32 -29.87
CA ALA A 58 -5.13 -13.55 -30.54
C ALA A 58 -5.99 -14.47 -29.65
N ALA A 59 -6.59 -13.96 -28.57
CA ALA A 59 -7.45 -14.76 -27.71
C ALA A 59 -8.74 -15.16 -28.44
N PRO A 60 -9.19 -16.41 -28.30
CA PRO A 60 -10.45 -16.86 -28.87
C PRO A 60 -11.64 -16.23 -28.13
N GLU A 61 -12.76 -16.03 -28.83
CA GLU A 61 -13.94 -15.33 -28.33
C GLU A 61 -14.46 -15.86 -26.98
N TRP A 62 -14.35 -17.17 -26.76
CA TRP A 62 -14.82 -17.80 -25.53
C TRP A 62 -14.18 -17.26 -24.25
N VAL A 63 -12.99 -16.66 -24.35
CA VAL A 63 -12.26 -16.07 -23.22
C VAL A 63 -13.02 -14.88 -22.63
N HIS A 64 -13.85 -14.20 -23.43
CA HIS A 64 -14.63 -13.05 -22.98
C HIS A 64 -15.93 -13.46 -22.27
N ASP A 65 -16.31 -14.74 -22.29
CA ASP A 65 -17.29 -15.30 -21.38
C ASP A 65 -16.60 -15.66 -20.05
N ARG A 66 -16.93 -14.92 -19.00
CA ARG A 66 -16.31 -15.06 -17.67
C ARG A 66 -16.56 -16.42 -17.03
N GLU A 67 -17.77 -16.96 -17.16
CA GLU A 67 -18.09 -18.27 -16.59
C GLU A 67 -17.28 -19.35 -17.29
N ARG A 68 -17.24 -19.31 -18.63
CA ARG A 68 -16.45 -20.23 -19.43
C ARG A 68 -14.95 -20.08 -19.17
N LEU A 69 -14.45 -18.85 -19.05
CA LEU A 69 -13.05 -18.55 -18.75
C LEU A 69 -12.60 -19.21 -17.45
N TRP A 70 -13.31 -18.96 -16.35
CA TRP A 70 -12.88 -19.43 -15.04
C TRP A 70 -13.09 -20.92 -14.83
N ASN A 71 -14.13 -21.51 -15.45
CA ASN A 71 -14.28 -22.97 -15.47
C ASN A 71 -13.15 -23.63 -16.29
N ALA A 72 -12.79 -23.08 -17.46
CA ALA A 72 -11.67 -23.59 -18.25
C ALA A 72 -10.32 -23.46 -17.50
N ALA A 73 -10.10 -22.34 -16.80
CA ALA A 73 -8.89 -22.13 -15.99
C ALA A 73 -8.82 -23.10 -14.81
N ASP A 74 -9.95 -23.37 -14.15
CA ASP A 74 -10.02 -24.38 -13.08
C ASP A 74 -9.76 -25.79 -13.65
N ALA A 75 -10.41 -26.17 -14.75
CA ALA A 75 -10.25 -27.47 -15.39
C ALA A 75 -8.83 -27.73 -15.89
N ALA A 76 -8.09 -26.70 -16.30
CA ALA A 76 -6.67 -26.81 -16.68
C ALA A 76 -5.75 -27.23 -15.51
N GLU A 77 -6.24 -27.15 -14.27
CA GLU A 77 -5.52 -27.56 -13.07
C GLU A 77 -5.91 -28.95 -12.57
N LYS A 78 -4.92 -29.85 -12.45
CA LYS A 78 -5.16 -31.26 -12.10
C LYS A 78 -5.10 -31.56 -10.61
N ARG A 79 -4.28 -30.85 -9.84
CA ARG A 79 -4.07 -31.20 -8.43
C ARG A 79 -5.20 -30.68 -7.54
N LYS A 80 -5.50 -31.43 -6.47
CA LYS A 80 -6.49 -31.04 -5.44
C LYS A 80 -6.14 -29.76 -4.70
N ASP A 81 -4.86 -29.38 -4.66
CA ASP A 81 -4.34 -28.19 -3.99
C ASP A 81 -3.89 -27.10 -4.98
N ALA A 82 -4.20 -27.27 -6.27
CA ALA A 82 -3.69 -26.41 -7.32
C ALA A 82 -4.05 -24.94 -7.11
N ARG A 83 -3.13 -24.07 -7.55
CA ARG A 83 -3.38 -22.65 -7.76
C ARG A 83 -4.10 -22.50 -9.09
N THR A 84 -5.32 -21.99 -9.02
CA THR A 84 -6.26 -21.89 -10.17
C THR A 84 -6.34 -20.48 -10.71
N ALA A 85 -6.02 -19.48 -9.88
CA ALA A 85 -5.87 -18.10 -10.30
C ALA A 85 -4.86 -17.38 -9.40
N LYS A 86 -4.42 -16.21 -9.86
CA LYS A 86 -3.69 -15.23 -9.07
C LYS A 86 -4.48 -13.93 -9.05
N GLU A 87 -4.40 -13.17 -7.99
CA GLU A 87 -5.05 -11.87 -7.87
C GLU A 87 -3.98 -10.81 -7.64
N VAL A 88 -4.05 -9.74 -8.41
CA VAL A 88 -3.33 -8.49 -8.17
C VAL A 88 -4.35 -7.45 -7.73
N LEU A 89 -4.31 -7.08 -6.45
CA LEU A 89 -5.17 -6.07 -5.86
C LEU A 89 -4.42 -4.74 -5.79
N VAL A 90 -4.93 -3.72 -6.48
CA VAL A 90 -4.29 -2.40 -6.58
C VAL A 90 -5.20 -1.29 -6.07
N ALA A 91 -4.64 -0.31 -5.38
CA ALA A 91 -5.35 0.94 -5.07
C ALA A 91 -5.21 1.91 -6.25
N LEU A 92 -6.27 2.64 -6.57
CA LEU A 92 -6.30 3.61 -7.67
C LEU A 92 -6.18 5.04 -7.11
N PRO A 93 -5.47 5.96 -7.78
CA PRO A 93 -5.41 7.35 -7.35
C PRO A 93 -6.79 8.02 -7.43
N ARG A 94 -7.17 8.75 -6.38
CA ARG A 94 -8.44 9.51 -6.32
C ARG A 94 -8.42 10.75 -7.20
N GLU A 95 -7.23 11.17 -7.59
CA GLU A 95 -6.99 12.30 -8.49
C GLU A 95 -7.42 11.99 -9.93
N LEU A 96 -7.65 10.71 -10.25
CA LEU A 96 -8.15 10.25 -11.54
C LEU A 96 -9.67 10.05 -11.47
N ASN A 97 -10.38 10.47 -12.51
CA ASN A 97 -11.80 10.14 -12.67
C ASN A 97 -11.99 8.66 -13.05
N THR A 98 -13.24 8.17 -13.04
CA THR A 98 -13.55 6.75 -13.30
C THR A 98 -13.04 6.25 -14.65
N ALA A 99 -13.10 7.07 -15.71
CA ALA A 99 -12.63 6.67 -17.04
C ALA A 99 -11.09 6.59 -17.09
N GLU A 100 -10.39 7.53 -16.46
CA GLU A 100 -8.93 7.52 -16.33
C GLU A 100 -8.44 6.36 -15.47
N GLN A 101 -9.16 6.03 -14.39
CA GLN A 101 -8.92 4.84 -13.58
C GLN A 101 -9.07 3.56 -14.40
N ALA A 102 -10.15 3.45 -15.19
CA ALA A 102 -10.35 2.33 -16.09
C ALA A 102 -9.22 2.21 -17.12
N SER A 103 -8.81 3.33 -17.74
CA SER A 103 -7.69 3.36 -18.69
C SER A 103 -6.39 2.90 -18.06
N LEU A 104 -6.07 3.41 -16.86
CA LEU A 104 -4.88 3.02 -16.10
C LEU A 104 -4.83 1.50 -15.87
N VAL A 105 -5.93 0.90 -15.40
CA VAL A 105 -5.96 -0.55 -15.12
C VAL A 105 -5.89 -1.37 -16.41
N ARG A 106 -6.55 -0.95 -17.49
CA ARG A 106 -6.45 -1.61 -18.80
C ARG A 106 -5.03 -1.56 -19.36
N GLU A 107 -4.40 -0.39 -19.33
CA GLU A 107 -3.01 -0.22 -19.80
C GLU A 107 -2.05 -1.12 -19.01
N PHE A 108 -2.19 -1.14 -17.69
CA PHE A 108 -1.41 -2.02 -16.82
C PHE A 108 -1.66 -3.49 -17.13
N ALA A 109 -2.92 -3.91 -17.23
CA ALA A 109 -3.27 -5.31 -17.50
C ALA A 109 -2.78 -5.78 -18.87
N ARG A 110 -2.89 -4.94 -19.91
CA ARG A 110 -2.36 -5.24 -21.25
C ARG A 110 -0.84 -5.36 -21.23
N ALA A 111 -0.15 -4.36 -20.70
CA ALA A 111 1.32 -4.29 -20.72
C ALA A 111 1.95 -5.41 -19.88
N GLU A 112 1.36 -5.75 -18.73
CA GLU A 112 2.02 -6.61 -17.75
C GLU A 112 1.58 -8.07 -17.78
N PHE A 113 0.39 -8.36 -18.31
CA PHE A 113 -0.19 -9.70 -18.27
C PHE A 113 -0.63 -10.20 -19.65
N ALA A 114 -1.48 -9.45 -20.37
CA ALA A 114 -1.98 -9.89 -21.67
C ALA A 114 -0.87 -10.01 -22.72
N SER A 115 0.11 -9.11 -22.70
CA SER A 115 1.33 -9.19 -23.54
C SER A 115 2.14 -10.47 -23.32
N LYS A 116 1.96 -11.15 -22.18
CA LYS A 116 2.63 -12.40 -21.80
C LYS A 116 1.71 -13.62 -21.98
N GLY A 117 0.57 -13.45 -22.66
CA GLY A 117 -0.40 -14.51 -22.91
C GLY A 117 -1.39 -14.76 -21.77
N LEU A 118 -1.28 -14.08 -20.62
CA LEU A 118 -2.22 -14.27 -19.51
C LEU A 118 -3.53 -13.53 -19.76
N VAL A 119 -4.66 -14.08 -19.27
CA VAL A 119 -5.94 -13.35 -19.27
C VAL A 119 -6.10 -12.64 -17.92
N ALA A 120 -6.51 -11.38 -17.96
CA ALA A 120 -6.77 -10.55 -16.80
C ALA A 120 -8.24 -10.13 -16.73
N ASP A 121 -8.96 -10.63 -15.73
CA ASP A 121 -10.35 -10.24 -15.43
C ASP A 121 -10.37 -9.14 -14.36
N ILE A 122 -10.86 -7.96 -14.75
CA ILE A 122 -10.74 -6.71 -14.01
C ILE A 122 -12.10 -6.34 -13.42
N ALA A 123 -12.14 -6.15 -12.10
CA ALA A 123 -13.24 -5.51 -11.40
C ALA A 123 -12.74 -4.27 -10.66
N ILE A 124 -13.29 -3.09 -10.95
CA ILE A 124 -13.02 -1.85 -10.21
C ILE A 124 -14.17 -1.61 -9.23
N HIS A 125 -13.82 -1.32 -7.97
CA HIS A 125 -14.76 -0.93 -6.92
C HIS A 125 -14.40 0.42 -6.34
N ALA A 126 -15.40 1.20 -5.91
CA ALA A 126 -15.21 2.50 -5.28
C ALA A 126 -16.05 2.67 -3.98
N PRO A 127 -15.93 1.77 -2.98
CA PRO A 127 -16.67 1.93 -1.73
C PRO A 127 -16.22 3.17 -0.95
N LYS A 128 -17.06 3.64 -0.03
CA LYS A 128 -16.70 4.71 0.91
C LYS A 128 -15.57 4.26 1.85
N ALA A 129 -14.50 5.04 1.89
CA ALA A 129 -13.41 4.96 2.87
C ALA A 129 -13.83 5.58 4.22
N GLN A 130 -12.95 5.44 5.21
CA GLN A 130 -13.16 5.98 6.56
C GLN A 130 -13.12 7.49 6.63
N ASP A 131 -12.41 8.14 5.71
CA ASP A 131 -12.35 9.59 5.59
C ASP A 131 -13.57 10.18 4.86
N GLY A 132 -14.58 9.35 4.54
CA GLY A 132 -15.81 9.77 3.86
C GLY A 132 -15.69 9.82 2.33
N GLU A 133 -14.46 9.76 1.81
CA GLU A 133 -14.15 9.77 0.38
C GLU A 133 -14.26 8.37 -0.24
N THR A 134 -14.18 8.25 -1.56
CA THR A 134 -14.18 6.94 -2.24
C THR A 134 -12.86 6.18 -2.02
N GLN A 135 -12.86 4.86 -2.05
CA GLN A 135 -11.66 4.03 -2.00
C GLN A 135 -11.52 3.23 -3.30
N PRO A 136 -11.22 3.89 -4.43
CA PRO A 136 -11.15 3.20 -5.70
C PRO A 136 -10.02 2.17 -5.68
N HIS A 137 -10.33 0.92 -6.01
CA HIS A 137 -9.37 -0.17 -6.10
C HIS A 137 -9.81 -1.16 -7.18
N ALA A 138 -8.83 -1.84 -7.79
CA ALA A 138 -9.09 -2.86 -8.79
C ALA A 138 -8.65 -4.23 -8.29
N HIS A 139 -9.52 -5.21 -8.45
CA HIS A 139 -9.19 -6.62 -8.41
C HIS A 139 -8.86 -7.07 -9.83
N ILE A 140 -7.64 -7.54 -10.05
CA ILE A 140 -7.20 -8.09 -11.33
C ILE A 140 -6.95 -9.58 -11.13
N MET A 141 -7.89 -10.42 -11.52
CA MET A 141 -7.72 -11.87 -11.48
C MET A 141 -7.02 -12.34 -12.75
N LEU A 142 -5.91 -13.05 -12.58
CA LEU A 142 -5.06 -13.57 -13.62
C LEU A 142 -5.21 -15.09 -13.72
N THR A 143 -5.27 -15.60 -14.94
CA THR A 143 -5.04 -17.02 -15.20
C THR A 143 -3.63 -17.41 -14.77
N THR A 144 -3.43 -18.65 -14.35
CA THR A 144 -2.09 -19.17 -13.97
C THR A 144 -1.29 -19.67 -15.16
N ARG A 145 -1.95 -19.80 -16.32
CA ARG A 145 -1.41 -20.33 -17.57
C ARG A 145 -1.67 -19.30 -18.66
N PRO A 146 -0.69 -19.03 -19.53
CA PRO A 146 -0.93 -18.24 -20.73
C PRO A 146 -1.81 -19.01 -21.72
N LEU A 147 -2.44 -18.29 -22.63
CA LEU A 147 -3.10 -18.85 -23.79
C LEU A 147 -2.07 -19.13 -24.89
N GLU A 148 -2.11 -20.35 -25.43
CA GLU A 148 -1.34 -20.81 -26.59
C GLU A 148 -2.31 -21.54 -27.53
N ASN A 149 -2.36 -21.14 -28.81
CA ASN A 149 -3.19 -21.79 -29.84
C ASN A 149 -4.67 -21.95 -29.43
N GLY A 150 -5.25 -20.91 -28.83
CA GLY A 150 -6.67 -20.88 -28.43
C GLY A 150 -7.00 -21.67 -27.15
N ASN A 151 -6.01 -22.21 -26.44
CA ASN A 151 -6.20 -22.97 -25.20
C ASN A 151 -5.18 -22.58 -24.12
N PHE A 152 -5.38 -23.02 -22.87
CA PHE A 152 -4.38 -22.83 -21.82
C PHE A 152 -3.14 -23.69 -22.05
N ALA A 153 -1.98 -23.07 -21.98
CA ALA A 153 -0.69 -23.72 -22.13
C ALA A 153 -0.44 -24.79 -21.06
N LYS A 154 0.41 -25.77 -21.41
CA LYS A 154 0.88 -26.79 -20.45
C LYS A 154 1.77 -26.17 -19.37
N GLY A 155 2.53 -25.12 -19.71
CA GLY A 155 3.33 -24.34 -18.78
C GLY A 155 2.48 -23.37 -17.95
N LYS A 156 2.90 -23.10 -16.72
CA LYS A 156 2.34 -22.02 -15.90
C LYS A 156 3.24 -20.80 -15.98
N ASP A 157 2.66 -19.63 -15.78
CA ASP A 157 3.44 -18.45 -15.43
C ASP A 157 3.82 -18.48 -13.95
N TYR A 158 5.11 -18.24 -13.68
CA TYR A 158 5.69 -18.15 -12.34
C TYR A 158 6.20 -16.73 -12.04
N SER A 159 5.97 -15.76 -12.93
CA SER A 159 6.53 -14.41 -12.83
C SER A 159 6.17 -13.70 -11.52
N LEU A 160 5.05 -14.05 -10.89
CA LEU A 160 4.56 -13.46 -9.64
C LEU A 160 4.60 -14.44 -8.45
N ASP A 161 5.55 -15.38 -8.45
CA ASP A 161 5.69 -16.38 -7.37
C ASP A 161 6.86 -16.11 -6.42
N LYS A 162 7.82 -15.30 -6.85
CA LYS A 162 9.06 -15.03 -6.11
C LYS A 162 9.24 -13.54 -5.87
N PRO A 163 9.98 -13.15 -4.80
CA PRO A 163 10.16 -11.75 -4.44
C PRO A 163 10.60 -10.84 -5.60
N PRO A 164 11.57 -11.21 -6.47
CA PRO A 164 12.00 -10.31 -7.55
C PRO A 164 10.89 -9.94 -8.53
N GLY A 165 10.04 -10.90 -8.89
CA GLY A 165 8.91 -10.65 -9.79
C GLY A 165 7.78 -9.86 -9.13
N ILE A 166 7.57 -10.07 -7.83
CA ILE A 166 6.62 -9.30 -7.01
C ILE A 166 7.09 -7.85 -6.84
N GLU A 167 8.38 -7.63 -6.61
CA GLU A 167 8.98 -6.30 -6.52
C GLU A 167 8.90 -5.57 -7.86
N ALA A 168 9.23 -6.26 -8.96
CA ALA A 168 9.15 -5.68 -10.29
C ALA A 168 7.72 -5.29 -10.69
N ILE A 169 6.69 -6.10 -10.38
CA ILE A 169 5.31 -5.72 -10.70
C ILE A 169 4.81 -4.55 -9.83
N ARG A 170 5.31 -4.44 -8.61
CA ARG A 170 5.02 -3.33 -7.69
C ARG A 170 5.62 -2.03 -8.23
N GLU A 171 6.86 -2.06 -8.66
CA GLU A 171 7.52 -0.94 -9.33
C GLU A 171 6.78 -0.53 -10.61
N ARG A 172 6.42 -1.50 -11.46
CA ARG A 172 5.66 -1.23 -12.68
C ARG A 172 4.31 -0.60 -12.37
N TRP A 173 3.58 -1.09 -11.36
CA TRP A 173 2.32 -0.46 -10.94
C TRP A 173 2.50 1.00 -10.52
N ALA A 174 3.54 1.31 -9.71
CA ALA A 174 3.84 2.69 -9.36
C ALA A 174 4.14 3.56 -10.59
N THR A 175 4.88 3.01 -11.55
CA THR A 175 5.20 3.69 -12.83
C THR A 175 3.95 4.02 -13.63
N HIS A 176 3.04 3.05 -13.81
CA HIS A 176 1.76 3.27 -14.51
C HIS A 176 0.88 4.31 -13.80
N CYS A 177 0.76 4.23 -12.46
CA CYS A 177 0.06 5.24 -11.67
C CYS A 177 0.64 6.64 -11.86
N ASN A 178 1.96 6.79 -11.76
CA ASN A 178 2.63 8.08 -11.87
C ASN A 178 2.48 8.68 -13.27
N ARG A 179 2.54 7.85 -14.32
CA ARG A 179 2.26 8.27 -15.69
C ARG A 179 0.82 8.76 -15.86
N ALA A 180 -0.16 8.07 -15.28
CA ALA A 180 -1.55 8.50 -15.33
C ALA A 180 -1.77 9.82 -14.57
N LEU A 181 -1.17 9.97 -13.39
CA LEU A 181 -1.20 11.21 -12.60
C LEU A 181 -0.56 12.38 -13.35
N GLU A 182 0.53 12.14 -14.09
CA GLU A 182 1.18 13.15 -14.92
C GLU A 182 0.30 13.61 -16.08
N ARG A 183 -0.42 12.70 -16.77
CA ARG A 183 -1.34 13.06 -17.86
C ARG A 183 -2.43 14.05 -17.42
N VAL A 184 -2.93 13.90 -16.20
CA VAL A 184 -3.92 14.82 -15.60
C VAL A 184 -3.28 16.01 -14.88
N ARG A 185 -1.96 16.19 -15.01
CA ARG A 185 -1.17 17.26 -14.38
C ARG A 185 -1.29 17.29 -12.84
N SER A 186 -1.56 16.14 -12.23
CA SER A 186 -1.57 16.02 -10.78
C SER A 186 -0.13 16.12 -10.26
N PRO A 187 0.13 16.87 -9.18
CA PRO A 187 1.44 16.90 -8.52
C PRO A 187 1.68 15.65 -7.64
N GLU A 188 0.65 14.85 -7.40
CA GLU A 188 0.75 13.67 -6.54
C GLU A 188 1.53 12.54 -7.22
N ARG A 189 2.29 11.78 -6.44
CA ARG A 189 3.05 10.60 -6.91
C ARG A 189 2.95 9.48 -5.88
N VAL A 190 2.99 8.25 -6.38
CA VAL A 190 3.06 7.02 -5.58
C VAL A 190 4.44 6.40 -5.68
N ASP A 191 4.85 5.69 -4.64
CA ASP A 191 6.11 4.97 -4.58
C ASP A 191 5.86 3.59 -3.96
N HIS A 192 6.45 2.56 -4.58
CA HIS A 192 6.25 1.18 -4.21
C HIS A 192 7.12 0.70 -3.05
N ARG A 193 8.21 1.42 -2.79
CA ARG A 193 9.21 1.07 -1.78
C ARG A 193 8.67 1.31 -0.37
N SER A 194 9.32 0.73 0.62
CA SER A 194 8.95 0.99 2.02
C SER A 194 9.14 2.46 2.38
N LEU A 195 8.43 2.95 3.42
CA LEU A 195 8.65 4.32 3.91
C LEU A 195 10.11 4.56 4.32
N ALA A 196 10.78 3.53 4.85
CA ALA A 196 12.19 3.59 5.24
C ALA A 196 13.11 3.78 4.02
N ASP A 197 12.91 2.98 2.96
CA ASP A 197 13.72 3.09 1.73
C ASP A 197 13.48 4.42 1.02
N GLN A 198 12.22 4.87 0.97
CA GLN A 198 11.88 6.18 0.43
C GLN A 198 12.57 7.30 1.20
N ARG A 199 12.59 7.21 2.54
CA ARG A 199 13.25 8.19 3.41
C ARG A 199 14.75 8.20 3.18
N GLN A 200 15.38 7.02 3.09
CA GLN A 200 16.81 6.91 2.81
C GLN A 200 17.19 7.53 1.47
N ALA A 201 16.40 7.25 0.41
CA ALA A 201 16.61 7.86 -0.90
C ALA A 201 16.43 9.39 -0.87
N ALA A 202 15.44 9.89 -0.11
CA ALA A 202 15.20 11.32 0.06
C ALA A 202 16.35 12.01 0.82
N LEU A 203 16.92 11.37 1.85
CA LEU A 203 18.11 11.88 2.54
C LEU A 203 19.33 11.92 1.62
N ALA A 204 19.58 10.84 0.87
CA ALA A 204 20.69 10.80 -0.08
C ALA A 204 20.56 11.90 -1.15
N ALA A 205 19.35 12.15 -1.66
CA ALA A 205 19.09 13.25 -2.60
C ALA A 205 19.28 14.63 -1.96
N ALA A 206 18.93 14.81 -0.69
CA ALA A 206 19.14 16.05 0.05
C ALA A 206 20.64 16.36 0.28
N GLU A 207 21.45 15.32 0.44
CA GLU A 207 22.90 15.43 0.68
C GLU A 207 23.71 15.53 -0.61
N ASN A 208 23.16 15.12 -1.76
CA ASN A 208 23.86 15.11 -3.04
C ASN A 208 24.18 16.54 -3.53
N PRO A 209 25.45 16.98 -3.55
CA PRO A 209 25.82 18.33 -3.97
C PRO A 209 25.64 18.57 -5.47
N ALA A 210 25.49 17.52 -6.29
CA ALA A 210 25.22 17.65 -7.72
C ALA A 210 23.77 18.07 -8.03
N GLN A 211 22.85 17.95 -7.06
CA GLN A 211 21.46 18.37 -7.22
C GLN A 211 21.32 19.88 -6.94
N PRO A 212 20.44 20.60 -7.67
CA PRO A 212 20.13 21.99 -7.35
C PRO A 212 19.67 22.16 -5.90
N GLU A 213 20.04 23.27 -5.25
CA GLU A 213 19.66 23.53 -3.86
C GLU A 213 18.14 23.41 -3.60
N PRO A 214 17.24 23.93 -4.46
CA PRO A 214 15.80 23.76 -4.27
C PRO A 214 15.36 22.28 -4.23
N ASP A 215 15.99 21.43 -5.03
CA ASP A 215 15.64 20.02 -5.15
C ASP A 215 16.09 19.26 -3.90
N ARG A 216 17.28 19.60 -3.39
CA ARG A 216 17.81 19.09 -2.13
C ARG A 216 16.93 19.48 -0.93
N ILE A 217 16.43 20.71 -0.90
CA ILE A 217 15.50 21.19 0.14
C ILE A 217 14.20 20.39 0.10
N ARG A 218 13.60 20.22 -1.09
CA ARG A 218 12.38 19.41 -1.25
C ARG A 218 12.61 17.96 -0.82
N ALA A 219 13.78 17.40 -1.13
CA ALA A 219 14.15 16.05 -0.69
C ALA A 219 14.28 15.93 0.84
N ALA A 220 14.88 16.93 1.51
CA ALA A 220 14.96 16.97 2.97
C ALA A 220 13.58 17.06 3.64
N ALA A 221 12.71 17.94 3.13
CA ALA A 221 11.34 18.07 3.58
C ALA A 221 10.56 16.76 3.40
N ARG A 222 10.75 16.08 2.25
CA ARG A 222 10.17 14.77 1.99
C ARG A 222 10.66 13.68 2.96
N ALA A 223 11.96 13.69 3.31
CA ALA A 223 12.49 12.74 4.29
C ALA A 223 11.84 12.89 5.68
N MET A 224 11.52 14.13 6.09
CA MET A 224 10.77 14.40 7.32
C MET A 224 9.35 13.85 7.27
N GLU A 225 8.62 14.04 6.17
CA GLU A 225 7.25 13.49 6.00
C GLU A 225 7.19 11.96 6.02
N LEU A 226 8.26 11.32 5.54
CA LEU A 226 8.39 9.88 5.47
C LEU A 226 8.83 9.27 6.81
N ASP A 227 9.30 10.10 7.74
CA ASP A 227 9.67 9.68 9.09
C ASP A 227 8.45 9.49 9.99
N ARG A 228 7.68 8.45 9.68
CA ARG A 228 6.44 8.11 10.39
C ARG A 228 6.17 6.62 10.35
N ALA A 229 5.35 6.15 11.28
CA ALA A 229 4.83 4.79 11.24
C ALA A 229 3.90 4.58 10.02
N PRO A 230 3.87 3.37 9.44
CA PRO A 230 2.86 3.01 8.45
C PRO A 230 1.46 2.98 9.09
N GLU A 231 0.43 3.27 8.29
CA GLU A 231 -0.96 3.14 8.78
C GLU A 231 -1.27 1.66 9.07
N PRO A 232 -1.81 1.33 10.26
CA PRO A 232 -2.11 -0.05 10.62
C PRO A 232 -3.26 -0.59 9.77
N LYS A 233 -3.20 -1.90 9.48
CA LYS A 233 -4.26 -2.59 8.75
C LYS A 233 -5.48 -2.75 9.66
N ILE A 234 -6.57 -2.11 9.27
CA ILE A 234 -7.83 -2.17 10.02
C ILE A 234 -8.60 -3.42 9.58
N GLY A 235 -8.76 -4.37 10.51
CA GLY A 235 -9.47 -5.61 10.27
C GLY A 235 -11.00 -5.45 10.21
N PRO A 236 -11.74 -6.47 9.72
CA PRO A 236 -13.20 -6.44 9.61
C PRO A 236 -13.91 -6.18 10.95
N VAL A 237 -13.42 -6.75 12.04
CA VAL A 237 -13.97 -6.55 13.39
C VAL A 237 -13.87 -5.08 13.81
N ALA A 238 -12.70 -4.47 13.60
CA ALA A 238 -12.50 -3.06 13.90
C ALA A 238 -13.43 -2.20 13.01
N MET A 239 -13.56 -2.50 11.71
CA MET A 239 -14.50 -1.81 10.82
C MET A 239 -15.97 -1.94 11.29
N GLN A 240 -16.37 -3.11 11.76
CA GLN A 240 -17.71 -3.35 12.29
C GLN A 240 -17.95 -2.55 13.57
N MET A 241 -16.98 -2.51 14.48
CA MET A 241 -17.04 -1.66 15.67
C MET A 241 -17.17 -0.18 15.30
N ALA A 242 -16.46 0.30 14.27
CA ALA A 242 -16.59 1.66 13.76
C ALA A 242 -18.04 1.97 13.34
N ARG A 243 -18.65 1.08 12.55
CA ARG A 243 -20.02 1.23 12.05
C ARG A 243 -21.06 1.26 13.17
N GLN A 244 -20.80 0.59 14.28
CA GLN A 244 -21.64 0.61 15.48
C GLN A 244 -21.39 1.85 16.38
N GLY A 245 -20.66 2.86 15.91
CA GLY A 245 -20.31 4.05 16.70
C GLY A 245 -19.26 3.80 17.78
N ARG A 246 -18.63 2.61 17.79
CA ARG A 246 -17.61 2.20 18.77
C ARG A 246 -16.18 2.33 18.23
N GLY A 247 -15.99 3.15 17.21
CA GLY A 247 -14.71 3.25 16.49
C GLY A 247 -13.53 3.66 17.35
N THR A 248 -13.72 4.58 18.30
CA THR A 248 -12.69 5.03 19.24
C THR A 248 -12.22 3.93 20.21
N ARG A 249 -13.06 2.91 20.43
CA ARG A 249 -12.74 1.75 21.29
C ARG A 249 -11.99 0.64 20.54
N ALA A 250 -11.94 0.66 19.21
CA ALA A 250 -11.16 -0.32 18.46
C ALA A 250 -9.71 0.17 18.33
N TYR A 251 -8.78 -0.55 18.94
CA TYR A 251 -7.35 -0.22 18.98
C TYR A 251 -6.79 0.14 17.59
N ALA A 252 -7.01 -0.71 16.59
CA ALA A 252 -6.52 -0.49 15.22
C ALA A 252 -7.07 0.78 14.55
N LEU A 253 -8.30 1.21 14.89
CA LEU A 253 -8.88 2.45 14.35
C LEU A 253 -8.23 3.66 14.99
N ARG A 254 -8.09 3.66 16.32
CA ARG A 254 -7.46 4.76 17.05
C ARG A 254 -6.03 4.96 16.59
N ASP A 255 -5.26 3.88 16.48
CA ASP A 255 -3.87 3.95 16.02
C ASP A 255 -3.77 4.46 14.57
N ALA A 256 -4.69 4.04 13.68
CA ALA A 256 -4.76 4.60 12.33
C ALA A 256 -5.07 6.10 12.31
N MET A 257 -5.98 6.55 13.18
CA MET A 257 -6.29 7.99 13.31
C MET A 257 -5.07 8.77 13.81
N GLN A 258 -4.34 8.24 14.79
CA GLN A 258 -3.11 8.86 15.30
C GLN A 258 -2.08 9.03 14.17
N VAL A 259 -1.78 7.94 13.44
CA VAL A 259 -0.82 7.99 12.32
C VAL A 259 -1.23 8.98 11.24
N ARG A 260 -2.54 9.12 10.95
CA ARG A 260 -3.04 10.10 9.98
C ARG A 260 -2.88 11.53 10.47
N GLN A 261 -3.14 11.79 11.75
CA GLN A 261 -2.92 13.10 12.37
C GLN A 261 -1.44 13.48 12.33
N ASP A 262 -0.56 12.57 12.77
CA ASP A 262 0.89 12.78 12.77
C ASP A 262 1.41 13.08 11.36
N ARG A 263 0.95 12.30 10.37
CA ARG A 263 1.26 12.52 8.95
C ARG A 263 0.79 13.90 8.46
N GLY A 264 -0.43 14.30 8.81
CA GLY A 264 -0.99 15.61 8.46
C GLY A 264 -0.16 16.74 9.03
N MET A 265 0.19 16.63 10.31
CA MET A 265 1.05 17.58 11.02
C MET A 265 2.44 17.69 10.37
N LEU A 266 3.11 16.55 10.10
CA LEU A 266 4.42 16.52 9.43
C LEU A 266 4.40 17.17 8.05
N ARG A 267 3.31 17.00 7.29
CA ARG A 267 3.13 17.67 5.99
C ARG A 267 2.92 19.17 6.09
N THR A 268 2.17 19.62 7.09
CA THR A 268 2.04 21.06 7.34
C THR A 268 3.40 21.63 7.71
N MET A 269 4.13 20.95 8.61
CA MET A 269 5.44 21.36 9.06
C MET A 269 6.48 21.38 7.93
N SER A 270 6.49 20.38 7.03
CA SER A 270 7.40 20.32 5.87
C SER A 270 7.19 21.49 4.91
N ARG A 271 5.94 21.90 4.67
CA ARG A 271 5.60 23.07 3.85
C ARG A 271 6.01 24.39 4.52
N SER A 272 5.80 24.49 5.84
CA SER A 272 6.24 25.64 6.63
C SER A 272 7.76 25.75 6.70
N TRP A 273 8.48 24.62 6.68
CA TRP A 273 9.93 24.57 6.80
C TRP A 273 10.65 25.31 5.65
N GLU A 274 10.11 25.25 4.43
CA GLU A 274 10.62 26.01 3.28
C GLU A 274 10.47 27.53 3.49
N GLN A 275 9.33 27.96 4.06
CA GLN A 275 9.07 29.37 4.40
C GLN A 275 9.99 29.87 5.52
N VAL A 276 10.18 29.06 6.58
CA VAL A 276 11.07 29.39 7.70
C VAL A 276 12.53 29.52 7.23
N ARG A 277 12.99 28.64 6.34
CA ARG A 277 14.35 28.72 5.78
C ARG A 277 14.54 29.95 4.89
N GLN A 278 13.58 30.27 4.02
CA GLN A 278 13.64 31.48 3.17
C GLN A 278 13.65 32.77 3.99
N ALA A 279 12.82 32.85 5.05
CA ALA A 279 12.85 33.97 5.98
C ALA A 279 14.23 34.10 6.67
N GLY A 280 14.81 32.96 7.07
CA GLY A 280 16.16 32.90 7.64
C GLY A 280 17.26 33.32 6.65
N SER A 281 17.20 32.89 5.39
CA SER A 281 18.21 33.28 4.38
C SER A 281 18.11 34.77 4.03
N ASN A 282 16.91 35.31 3.88
CA ASN A 282 16.68 36.72 3.60
C ASN A 282 17.19 37.61 4.74
N LEU A 283 16.98 37.18 5.99
CA LEU A 283 17.53 37.86 7.16
C LEU A 283 19.07 37.84 7.16
N MET A 284 19.68 36.68 6.89
CA MET A 284 21.15 36.54 6.83
C MET A 284 21.76 37.33 5.67
N GLN A 285 21.08 37.40 4.53
CA GLN A 285 21.50 38.21 3.39
C GLN A 285 21.41 39.71 3.70
N THR A 286 20.29 40.15 4.30
CA THR A 286 20.13 41.54 4.75
C THR A 286 21.19 41.93 5.78
N MET A 287 21.55 41.04 6.71
CA MET A 287 22.63 41.26 7.68
C MET A 287 24.00 41.33 7.00
N ARG A 288 24.26 40.49 5.99
CA ARG A 288 25.51 40.50 5.21
C ARG A 288 25.66 41.78 4.40
N GLU A 289 24.58 42.31 3.83
CA GLU A 289 24.58 43.52 3.00
C GLU A 289 24.66 44.80 3.85
N ARG A 290 24.06 44.82 5.05
CA ARG A 290 24.00 46.02 5.90
C ARG A 290 25.12 46.17 6.93
N LEU A 291 25.91 45.11 7.19
CA LEU A 291 26.97 45.14 8.22
C LEU A 291 28.24 44.39 7.75
N PRO A 292 29.08 44.98 6.86
CA PRO A 292 30.22 44.30 6.23
C PRO A 292 31.41 43.97 7.17
N GLY A 293 31.24 44.05 8.51
CA GLY A 293 32.32 43.90 9.48
C GLY A 293 32.01 43.05 10.72
N LEU A 294 30.78 42.56 10.90
CA LEU A 294 30.38 41.80 12.10
C LEU A 294 30.53 40.27 11.96
N ALA A 295 30.92 39.79 10.78
CA ALA A 295 31.10 38.36 10.51
C ALA A 295 32.23 37.71 11.33
N SER A 296 33.23 38.48 11.77
CA SER A 296 34.32 38.01 12.63
C SER A 296 33.95 37.98 14.12
N VAL A 297 33.08 38.89 14.57
CA VAL A 297 32.70 39.06 15.99
C VAL A 297 31.64 38.03 16.42
N LEU A 298 30.72 37.68 15.51
CA LEU A 298 29.63 36.74 15.82
C LEU A 298 30.04 35.27 15.83
N ARG A 299 31.32 34.94 15.56
CA ARG A 299 31.83 33.56 15.64
C ARG A 299 31.96 33.05 17.09
N GLN A 300 31.89 33.93 18.09
CA GLN A 300 32.17 33.60 19.50
C GLN A 300 31.10 34.01 20.53
N ALA A 301 29.97 34.61 20.16
CA ALA A 301 29.00 35.10 21.16
C ALA A 301 27.52 34.87 20.79
N LEU A 302 27.06 33.63 21.05
CA LEU A 302 25.72 33.26 21.57
C LEU A 302 24.45 33.49 20.69
N PRO A 303 23.28 32.89 21.07
CA PRO A 303 22.49 31.95 20.29
C PRO A 303 21.37 32.61 19.46
N LEU A 304 20.79 31.81 18.55
CA LEU A 304 19.86 32.18 17.47
C LEU A 304 18.69 33.12 17.89
N PRO A 305 18.24 34.04 17.00
CA PRO A 305 17.18 35.00 17.32
C PRO A 305 15.79 34.36 17.31
N SER A 306 14.95 34.89 18.19
CA SER A 306 13.63 34.48 18.67
C SER A 306 12.59 34.05 17.61
N ALA A 307 12.81 34.33 16.33
CA ALA A 307 11.95 33.87 15.23
C ALA A 307 12.14 32.38 14.92
N LEU A 308 13.36 31.85 15.08
CA LEU A 308 13.61 30.40 15.04
C LEU A 308 12.97 29.71 16.26
N ILE A 309 13.00 30.37 17.42
CA ILE A 309 12.38 29.86 18.65
C ILE A 309 10.85 29.83 18.50
N ALA A 310 10.22 30.90 17.98
CA ALA A 310 8.78 30.94 17.72
C ALA A 310 8.31 29.90 16.68
N ALA A 311 9.15 29.57 15.69
CA ALA A 311 8.89 28.47 14.76
C ALA A 311 9.04 27.09 15.42
N THR A 312 9.88 26.95 16.45
CA THR A 312 10.13 25.70 17.19
C THR A 312 9.23 25.50 18.43
N THR A 313 8.53 26.53 18.91
CA THR A 313 7.65 26.47 20.10
C THR A 313 6.17 26.30 19.77
N SER A 314 5.81 26.12 18.50
CA SER A 314 4.46 25.67 18.15
C SER A 314 4.16 24.33 18.83
N PRO A 315 2.96 24.12 19.41
CA PRO A 315 2.54 22.82 19.93
C PRO A 315 2.76 21.67 18.92
N ASP A 316 2.68 21.97 17.63
CA ASP A 316 2.90 21.02 16.53
C ASP A 316 4.39 20.67 16.35
N MET A 317 5.32 21.62 16.54
CA MET A 317 6.77 21.37 16.50
C MET A 317 7.26 20.66 17.77
N GLN A 318 6.68 20.97 18.93
CA GLN A 318 6.94 20.22 20.16
C GLN A 318 6.49 18.76 20.05
N ARG A 319 5.31 18.50 19.44
CA ARG A 319 4.85 17.14 19.12
C ARG A 319 5.73 16.45 18.08
N ALA A 320 6.18 17.15 17.04
CA ALA A 320 7.09 16.58 16.05
C ALA A 320 8.46 16.22 16.64
N THR A 321 8.99 17.06 17.54
CA THR A 321 10.23 16.79 18.28
C THR A 321 10.05 15.62 19.26
N GLN A 322 8.92 15.56 19.96
CA GLN A 322 8.53 14.41 20.79
C GLN A 322 8.33 13.12 19.98
N MET A 323 7.84 13.18 18.74
CA MET A 323 7.75 12.02 17.82
C MET A 323 9.12 11.55 17.34
N LEU A 324 10.07 12.47 17.11
CA LEU A 324 11.44 12.10 16.80
C LEU A 324 12.12 11.43 18.01
N ASP A 325 11.81 11.89 19.22
CA ASP A 325 12.21 11.24 20.49
C ASP A 325 11.42 9.94 20.78
N MET A 326 10.26 9.72 20.17
CA MET A 326 9.52 8.45 20.28
C MET A 326 10.26 7.27 19.67
N ARG A 327 11.32 7.46 18.86
CA ARG A 327 12.22 6.37 18.49
C ARG A 327 12.99 5.80 19.68
N ALA A 328 13.30 6.61 20.69
CA ALA A 328 13.82 6.12 21.95
C ALA A 328 12.73 5.36 22.73
N ALA A 329 11.49 5.86 22.73
CA ALA A 329 10.35 5.20 23.39
C ALA A 329 9.92 3.89 22.70
N GLU A 330 9.94 3.81 21.36
CA GLU A 330 9.61 2.63 20.56
C GLU A 330 10.70 1.56 20.69
N LYS A 331 11.96 1.97 20.79
CA LYS A 331 13.07 1.08 21.14
C LYS A 331 12.91 0.53 22.55
N ILE A 332 12.51 1.36 23.52
CA ILE A 332 12.18 0.92 24.89
C ILE A 332 10.95 -0.01 24.92
N LEU A 333 9.92 0.26 24.10
CA LEU A 333 8.71 -0.55 24.04
C LEU A 333 8.99 -1.93 23.42
N LYS A 334 9.74 -1.97 22.30
CA LYS A 334 10.17 -3.21 21.65
C LYS A 334 11.08 -4.05 22.55
N THR A 335 11.99 -3.41 23.29
CA THR A 335 12.82 -4.11 24.28
C THR A 335 11.95 -4.71 25.40
N ARG A 336 10.96 -3.97 25.92
CA ARG A 336 10.03 -4.47 26.96
C ARG A 336 9.09 -5.56 26.46
N GLU A 337 8.65 -5.50 25.20
CA GLU A 337 7.86 -6.58 24.58
C GLU A 337 8.67 -7.87 24.43
N HIS A 338 9.95 -7.75 24.05
CA HIS A 338 10.87 -8.90 23.97
C HIS A 338 11.14 -9.52 25.35
N GLU A 339 11.38 -8.68 26.38
CA GLU A 339 11.56 -9.13 27.76
C GLU A 339 10.31 -9.81 28.33
N ASN A 340 9.12 -9.32 28.00
CA ASN A 340 7.86 -9.93 28.43
C ASN A 340 7.57 -11.26 27.71
N GLN A 341 7.92 -11.38 26.42
CA GLN A 341 7.83 -12.64 25.69
C GLN A 341 8.80 -13.69 26.24
N GLN A 342 10.02 -13.30 26.61
CA GLN A 342 10.99 -14.20 27.26
C GLN A 342 10.54 -14.63 28.66
N ARG A 343 9.95 -13.71 29.46
CA ARG A 343 9.38 -14.05 30.78
C ARG A 343 8.17 -14.99 30.70
N GLN A 344 7.38 -14.91 29.63
CA GLN A 344 6.25 -15.83 29.39
C GLN A 344 6.73 -17.23 28.99
N GLN A 345 7.81 -17.34 28.21
CA GLN A 345 8.42 -18.62 27.84
C GLN A 345 9.09 -19.33 29.02
N GLN A 346 9.53 -18.59 30.05
CA GLN A 346 10.10 -19.15 31.28
C GLN A 346 9.06 -19.53 32.35
N ARG A 347 7.76 -19.27 32.12
CA ARG A 347 6.67 -19.51 33.09
C ARG A 347 5.71 -20.66 32.73
N THR A 348 5.96 -21.41 31.67
CA THR A 348 5.21 -22.67 31.42
C THR A 348 5.68 -23.76 32.39
N PRO A 349 4.82 -24.30 33.28
CA PRO A 349 5.18 -25.46 34.08
C PRO A 349 5.19 -26.71 33.21
N ASP A 350 6.24 -27.51 33.39
CA ASP A 350 6.36 -28.88 32.90
C ASP A 350 5.21 -29.72 33.47
N GLN A 351 4.16 -29.96 32.67
CA GLN A 351 3.12 -30.95 32.96
C GLN A 351 2.98 -31.90 31.79
N GLY A 352 3.72 -32.99 31.86
CA GLY A 352 3.69 -34.03 30.84
C GLY A 352 4.43 -35.30 31.22
N ARG A 353 4.28 -35.82 32.45
CA ARG A 353 4.67 -37.20 32.78
C ARG A 353 3.99 -37.70 34.05
N GLU A 354 2.90 -38.47 33.90
CA GLU A 354 2.64 -39.74 34.62
C GLU A 354 1.36 -40.38 34.08
N ARG A 355 1.51 -41.39 33.22
CA ARG A 355 1.32 -42.82 33.51
C ARG A 355 -0.15 -43.23 33.66
N GLY A 356 -0.66 -43.88 32.62
CA GLY A 356 -1.89 -44.65 32.68
C GLY A 356 -1.78 -45.86 33.61
N ARG A 357 -2.88 -46.17 34.28
CA ARG A 357 -3.24 -47.51 34.76
C ARG A 357 -4.76 -47.64 34.77
N GLY A 358 -5.23 -48.71 34.11
CA GLY A 358 -6.39 -49.52 34.47
C GLY A 358 -7.78 -48.89 34.37
N ILE A 359 -8.72 -49.55 33.69
CA ILE A 359 -9.61 -50.56 34.31
C ILE A 359 -10.50 -51.17 33.21
N GLU A 360 -10.65 -52.49 33.31
CA GLU A 360 -11.54 -53.37 32.55
C GLU A 360 -13.03 -53.01 32.76
N MET A 361 -13.82 -53.06 31.68
CA MET A 361 -14.92 -54.03 31.47
C MET A 361 -15.61 -53.77 30.12
#